data_AF-A0A3C8CF60-F1
#
_entry.id   AF-A0A3C8CF60-F1
#
_cell.length_a   1.000
_cell.length_b   1.000
_cell.length_c   1.000
_cell.angle_alpha   90.00
_cell.angle_beta   90.00
_cell.angle_gamma   90.00
#
_symmetry.space_group_name_H-M   'P 1'
#
loop_
_entity.id
_entity.type
_entity.pdbx_description
1 polymer ?
#
loop_
_entity_poly.entity_id
_entity_poly.type
_entity_poly.pdbx_seq_one_letter_code
_entity_poly.pdbx_strand_id
1 'polypeptide(L)'
;MLYDPNSKKIKGRERLIEYRKAFQKNQTLKGETPQGEGELNRDGNPITPPGQRVVEGWPVLDLGVTPELDETTWNLTVSGLVKTVKTFNWEEFLKLPQTTDISDFHCVTTWSR
;
A
#
# COMPACT_ATOMS: atom_id res chain seq x y z
N MET A 1 -8.27 16.28 16.21
CA MET A 1 -7.18 15.38 16.65
C MET A 1 -5.98 16.27 16.93
N LEU A 2 -5.53 16.37 18.18
CA LEU A 2 -4.45 17.29 18.56
C LEU A 2 -3.09 16.66 18.18
N TYR A 3 -2.20 17.46 17.60
CA TYR A 3 -0.84 17.03 17.24
C TYR A 3 -0.04 16.71 18.52
N ASP A 4 0.41 15.47 18.66
CA ASP A 4 1.31 15.03 19.73
C ASP A 4 2.75 14.92 19.17
N PRO A 5 3.64 15.88 19.47
CA PRO A 5 5.02 15.86 18.99
C PRO A 5 5.83 14.68 19.53
N ASN A 6 5.36 13.97 20.56
CA ASN A 6 6.03 12.80 21.13
C ASN A 6 5.45 11.46 20.67
N SER A 7 4.53 11.48 19.71
CA SER A 7 3.90 10.27 19.19
C SER A 7 4.94 9.26 18.67
N LYS A 8 4.91 8.04 19.22
CA LYS A 8 5.76 6.92 18.73
C LYS A 8 5.60 6.69 17.23
N LYS A 9 4.39 6.93 16.68
CA LYS A 9 4.11 6.81 15.25
C LYS A 9 4.85 7.88 14.43
N ILE A 10 4.91 9.12 14.93
CA ILE A 10 5.63 10.22 14.26
C ILE A 10 7.14 9.93 14.26
N LYS A 11 7.71 9.61 15.44
CA LYS A 11 9.13 9.26 15.56
C LYS A 11 9.52 8.07 14.69
N GLY A 12 8.66 7.05 14.59
CA GLY A 12 8.86 5.92 13.69
C GLY A 12 8.87 6.31 12.20
N ARG A 13 7.96 7.21 11.78
CA ARG A 13 7.91 7.71 10.40
C ARG A 13 9.12 8.59 10.06
N GLU A 14 9.56 9.44 10.97
CA GLU A 14 10.77 10.27 10.80
C GLU A 14 12.01 9.40 10.58
N ARG A 15 12.17 8.35 11.39
CA ARG A 15 13.27 7.38 11.21
C ARG A 15 13.20 6.66 9.86
N LEU A 16 12.01 6.23 9.43
CA LEU A 16 11.86 5.59 8.11
C LEU A 16 12.23 6.56 6.97
N ILE A 17 11.95 7.85 7.12
CA ILE A 17 12.36 8.89 6.16
C ILE A 17 13.89 9.02 6.13
N GLU A 18 14.56 9.07 7.28
CA GLU A 18 16.02 9.10 7.36
C GLU A 18 16.64 7.85 6.73
N TYR A 19 16.05 6.68 7.01
CA TYR A 19 16.47 5.42 6.44
C TYR A 19 16.45 5.45 4.91
N ARG A 20 15.30 5.84 4.34
CA ARG A 20 15.11 5.95 2.88
C ARG A 20 16.09 6.93 2.24
N LYS A 21 16.36 8.06 2.90
CA LYS A 21 17.34 9.07 2.42
C LYS A 21 18.77 8.53 2.39
N ALA A 22 19.18 7.76 3.40
CA ALA A 22 20.51 7.18 3.44
C ALA A 22 20.67 6.03 2.43
N PHE A 23 19.63 5.20 2.26
CA PHE A 23 19.59 4.16 1.24
C PHE A 23 19.77 4.73 -0.17
N GLN A 24 19.03 5.79 -0.53
CA GLN A 24 19.20 6.48 -1.81
C GLN A 24 20.62 7.05 -2.03
N LYS A 25 21.34 7.35 -0.94
CA LYS A 25 22.72 7.88 -0.98
C LYS A 25 23.79 6.79 -0.86
N ASN A 26 23.42 5.51 -0.83
CA ASN A 26 24.31 4.38 -0.55
C ASN A 26 25.13 4.56 0.75
N GLN A 27 24.52 5.15 1.78
CA GLN A 27 25.17 5.38 3.08
C GLN A 27 24.68 4.39 4.13
N THR A 28 25.60 3.89 4.96
CA THR A 28 25.29 3.02 6.09
C THR A 28 24.62 3.82 7.22
N LEU A 29 23.46 3.37 7.69
CA LEU A 29 22.77 3.98 8.82
C LEU A 29 23.28 3.42 10.14
N LYS A 30 23.53 4.30 11.11
CA LYS A 30 23.69 3.93 12.52
C LYS A 30 22.30 4.00 13.18
N GLY A 31 21.59 2.87 13.26
CA GLY A 31 20.26 2.80 13.87
C GLY A 31 19.52 1.49 13.61
N GLU A 32 18.29 1.39 14.11
CA GLU A 32 17.38 0.26 13.81
C GLU A 32 17.03 0.23 12.31
N THR A 33 17.24 -0.91 11.67
CA THR A 33 16.86 -1.15 10.27
C THR A 33 15.40 -1.61 10.19
N PRO A 34 14.74 -1.47 9.02
CA PRO A 34 13.43 -2.04 8.81
C PRO A 34 13.45 -3.55 9.11
N GLN A 35 12.44 -4.01 9.82
CA GLN A 35 12.29 -5.42 10.18
C GLN A 35 11.64 -6.20 9.03
N GLY A 36 11.89 -7.51 8.99
CA GLY A 36 11.36 -8.42 7.97
C GLY A 36 12.46 -9.31 7.40
N GLU A 37 12.15 -9.97 6.30
CA GLU A 37 13.01 -10.96 5.65
C GLU A 37 13.07 -10.73 4.14
N GLY A 38 14.13 -11.25 3.51
CA GLY A 38 14.36 -11.21 2.07
C GLY A 38 15.03 -9.94 1.56
N GLU A 39 15.10 -9.82 0.23
CA GLU A 39 15.70 -8.67 -0.44
C GLU A 39 14.94 -7.37 -0.16
N LEU A 40 15.62 -6.23 -0.30
CA LEU A 40 15.00 -4.94 -0.09
C LEU A 40 14.17 -4.53 -1.32
N ASN A 41 12.93 -4.11 -1.09
CA ASN A 41 12.05 -3.56 -2.12
C ASN A 41 12.43 -2.12 -2.51
N ARG A 42 11.67 -1.52 -3.44
CA ARG A 42 11.89 -0.14 -3.92
C ARG A 42 11.86 0.94 -2.84
N ASP A 43 11.21 0.65 -1.71
CA ASP A 43 11.13 1.55 -0.56
C ASP A 43 12.27 1.32 0.45
N GLY A 44 13.16 0.37 0.16
CA GLY A 44 14.26 -0.07 1.01
C GLY A 44 13.83 -0.97 2.16
N ASN A 45 12.61 -1.50 2.19
CA ASN A 45 12.16 -2.41 3.24
C ASN A 45 12.38 -3.87 2.81
N PRO A 46 12.65 -4.81 3.73
CA PRO A 46 12.59 -6.24 3.41
C PRO A 46 11.26 -6.60 2.75
N ILE A 47 11.32 -7.42 1.71
CA ILE A 47 10.16 -7.80 0.88
C ILE A 47 9.11 -8.58 1.67
N THR A 48 9.50 -9.32 2.71
CA THR A 48 8.57 -10.04 3.59
C THR A 48 8.49 -9.32 4.94
N PRO A 49 7.34 -8.70 5.28
CA PRO A 49 7.18 -8.06 6.57
C PRO A 49 7.27 -9.06 7.73
N PRO A 50 7.58 -8.59 8.96
CA PRO A 50 7.68 -9.47 10.13
C PRO A 50 6.41 -10.29 10.37
N GLY A 51 6.58 -11.60 10.59
CA GLY A 51 5.48 -12.52 10.91
C GLY A 51 4.59 -12.90 9.73
N GLN A 52 5.00 -12.58 8.50
CA GLN A 52 4.32 -13.00 7.28
C GLN A 52 4.91 -14.29 6.72
N ARG A 53 4.07 -15.15 6.11
CA ARG A 53 4.53 -16.33 5.36
C ARG A 53 4.33 -16.13 3.85
N VAL A 54 5.35 -16.42 3.05
CA VAL A 54 5.25 -16.36 1.58
C VAL A 54 4.39 -17.52 1.08
N VAL A 55 3.49 -17.25 0.13
CA VAL A 55 2.62 -18.27 -0.49
C VAL A 55 2.80 -18.32 -2.00
N GLU A 56 2.74 -19.52 -2.58
CA GLU A 56 2.90 -19.72 -4.03
C GLU A 56 1.62 -19.43 -4.83
N GLY A 57 0.45 -19.41 -4.19
CA GLY A 57 -0.89 -19.23 -4.78
C GLY A 57 -1.54 -17.90 -4.35
N TRP A 58 -2.49 -17.37 -5.13
CA TRP A 58 -3.31 -16.22 -4.71
C TRP A 58 -4.45 -16.76 -3.85
N PRO A 59 -4.45 -16.51 -2.53
CA PRO A 59 -5.56 -16.95 -1.69
C PRO A 59 -6.80 -16.12 -2.04
N VAL A 60 -7.92 -16.82 -2.24
CA VAL A 60 -9.22 -16.19 -2.43
C VAL A 60 -9.86 -16.00 -1.07
N LEU A 61 -10.06 -14.75 -0.67
CA LEU A 61 -10.82 -14.37 0.51
C LEU A 61 -12.08 -13.67 0.03
N ASP A 62 -13.20 -14.35 0.13
CA ASP A 62 -14.49 -13.90 -0.37
C ASP A 62 -15.51 -13.86 0.79
N LEU A 63 -16.52 -13.00 0.67
CA LEU A 63 -17.59 -12.86 1.68
C LEU A 63 -18.78 -13.81 1.43
N GLY A 64 -18.67 -14.69 0.44
CA GLY A 64 -19.69 -15.62 -0.06
C GLY A 64 -20.62 -15.04 -1.11
N VAL A 65 -20.44 -13.79 -1.52
CA VAL A 65 -21.34 -13.08 -2.45
C VAL A 65 -20.54 -12.46 -3.59
N THR A 66 -20.80 -12.95 -4.80
CA THR A 66 -20.23 -12.38 -6.03
C THR A 66 -21.25 -11.39 -6.62
N PRO A 67 -20.93 -10.08 -6.67
CA PRO A 67 -21.83 -9.11 -7.29
C PRO A 67 -21.88 -9.32 -8.81
N GLU A 68 -23.08 -9.21 -9.38
CA GLU A 68 -23.23 -9.06 -10.83
C GLU A 68 -22.81 -7.64 -11.22
N LEU A 69 -21.88 -7.54 -12.16
CA LEU A 69 -21.40 -6.26 -12.67
C LEU A 69 -21.92 -6.05 -14.09
N ASP A 70 -22.81 -5.08 -14.22
CA ASP A 70 -23.27 -4.58 -15.52
C ASP A 70 -22.62 -3.23 -15.79
N GLU A 71 -21.75 -3.20 -16.80
CA GLU A 71 -20.99 -2.00 -17.20
C GLU A 71 -21.90 -0.82 -17.59
N THR A 72 -23.16 -1.08 -18.00
CA THR A 72 -24.11 -0.04 -18.39
C THR A 72 -24.70 0.71 -17.19
N THR A 73 -24.77 0.06 -16.03
CA THR A 73 -25.31 0.63 -14.78
C THR A 73 -24.23 0.94 -13.74
N TRP A 74 -23.01 0.45 -13.96
CA TRP A 74 -21.86 0.68 -13.11
C TRP A 74 -21.48 2.17 -13.02
N ASN A 75 -21.11 2.60 -11.83
CA ASN A 75 -20.49 3.91 -11.61
C ASN A 75 -19.50 3.90 -10.43
N LEU A 76 -18.52 4.79 -10.49
CA LEU A 76 -17.60 5.11 -9.39
C LEU A 76 -17.79 6.56 -8.96
N THR A 77 -18.10 6.79 -7.69
CA THR A 77 -18.24 8.14 -7.12
C THR A 77 -17.10 8.46 -6.16
N VAL A 78 -16.40 9.56 -6.42
CA VAL A 78 -15.36 10.14 -5.56
C VAL A 78 -15.95 11.34 -4.82
N SER A 79 -16.03 11.24 -3.50
CA SER A 79 -16.66 12.23 -2.62
C SER A 79 -15.89 12.44 -1.31
N GLY A 80 -16.40 13.27 -0.39
CA GLY A 80 -15.75 13.60 0.88
C GLY A 80 -14.97 14.91 0.82
N LEU A 81 -13.72 14.93 1.29
CA LEU A 81 -12.87 16.13 1.30
C LEU A 81 -12.25 16.38 -0.09
N VAL A 82 -13.10 16.61 -1.09
CA VAL A 82 -12.72 16.90 -2.47
C VAL A 82 -13.33 18.23 -2.91
N LYS A 83 -12.64 18.95 -3.81
CA LYS A 83 -13.14 20.24 -4.32
C LYS A 83 -14.48 20.08 -5.07
N THR A 84 -14.61 19.00 -5.83
CA THR A 84 -15.79 18.69 -6.62
C THR A 84 -16.04 17.18 -6.53
N VAL A 85 -17.24 16.80 -6.08
CA VAL A 85 -17.69 15.41 -6.15
C VAL A 85 -17.78 15.01 -7.62
N LYS A 86 -17.24 13.85 -7.97
CA LYS A 86 -17.24 13.37 -9.35
C LYS A 86 -17.70 11.92 -9.39
N THR A 87 -18.62 11.64 -10.29
CA THR A 87 -19.06 10.29 -10.63
C THR A 87 -18.58 9.98 -12.04
N PHE A 88 -18.04 8.77 -12.23
CA PHE A 88 -17.60 8.23 -13.51
C PHE A 88 -18.51 7.07 -13.87
N ASN A 89 -19.01 7.05 -15.11
CA ASN A 89 -19.49 5.81 -15.71
C ASN A 89 -18.30 4.93 -16.16
N TRP A 90 -18.58 3.72 -16.66
CA TRP A 90 -17.55 2.77 -17.08
C TRP A 90 -16.60 3.34 -18.16
N GLU A 91 -17.16 3.94 -19.21
CA GLU A 91 -16.37 4.51 -20.32
C GLU A 91 -15.49 5.67 -19.86
N GLU A 92 -16.00 6.55 -19.01
CA GLU A 92 -15.26 7.68 -18.44
C GLU A 92 -14.14 7.23 -17.51
N PHE A 93 -14.36 6.15 -16.75
CA PHE A 93 -13.37 5.59 -15.86
C PHE A 93 -12.20 4.98 -16.65
N LEU A 94 -12.47 4.23 -17.72
CA LEU A 94 -11.44 3.63 -18.56
C LEU A 94 -10.63 4.67 -19.36
N LYS A 95 -11.18 5.87 -19.62
CA LYS A 95 -10.46 6.99 -20.24
C LYS A 95 -9.43 7.66 -19.32
N LEU A 96 -9.41 7.34 -18.02
CA LEU A 96 -8.40 7.85 -17.11
C LEU A 96 -6.99 7.38 -17.52
N PRO A 97 -5.94 8.17 -17.29
CA PRO A 97 -4.56 7.74 -17.54
C PRO A 97 -4.25 6.42 -16.83
N GLN A 98 -3.79 5.44 -17.59
CA GLN A 98 -3.44 4.13 -17.09
C GLN A 98 -1.95 4.08 -16.71
N THR A 99 -1.63 3.37 -15.63
CA THR A 99 -0.26 3.08 -15.22
C THR A 99 -0.14 1.61 -14.85
N THR A 100 1.02 1.01 -15.10
CA THR A 100 1.34 -0.33 -14.61
C THR A 100 2.19 -0.20 -13.35
N ASP A 101 1.78 -0.88 -12.28
CA ASP A 101 2.52 -0.98 -11.04
C ASP A 101 2.58 -2.44 -10.59
N ILE A 102 3.75 -2.89 -10.17
CA ILE A 102 3.94 -4.21 -9.56
C ILE A 102 4.27 -3.96 -8.09
N SER A 103 3.45 -4.53 -7.21
CA SER A 103 3.57 -4.40 -5.76
C SER A 103 3.32 -5.75 -5.11
N ASP A 104 4.07 -6.03 -4.05
CA ASP A 104 3.79 -7.15 -3.16
C ASP A 104 2.51 -6.87 -2.35
N PHE A 105 1.78 -7.92 -2.02
CA PHE A 105 0.56 -7.91 -1.23
C PHE A 105 0.79 -8.67 0.08
N HIS A 106 0.56 -7.98 1.19
CA HIS A 106 0.68 -8.56 2.53
C HIS A 106 -0.66 -8.49 3.27
N CYS A 107 -1.20 -9.64 3.64
CA CYS A 107 -2.48 -9.71 4.31
C CYS A 107 -2.34 -9.66 5.84
N VAL A 108 -3.34 -9.06 6.50
CA VAL A 108 -3.47 -9.09 7.96
C VAL A 108 -3.63 -10.50 8.51
N THR A 109 -4.01 -11.48 7.68
CA THR A 109 -4.07 -12.91 8.03
C THR A 109 -2.74 -13.65 7.79
N THR A 110 -1.62 -12.91 7.80
CA THR A 110 -0.23 -13.39 7.89
C THR A 110 0.31 -14.14 6.66
N TRP A 111 -0.18 -13.82 5.46
CA TRP A 111 0.41 -14.29 4.21
C TRP A 111 0.88 -13.13 3.31
N SER A 112 1.93 -13.38 2.51
CA SER A 112 2.52 -12.43 1.57
C SER A 112 2.73 -13.05 0.19
N ARG A 113 2.53 -12.23 -0.86
CA ARG A 113 2.78 -12.59 -2.25
C ARG A 113 3.17 -11.39 -3.10
#